data_AF-A0A2S5DBB7-F1
#
_entry.id   AF-A0A2S5DBB7-F1
#
_cell.length_a   1.000
_cell.length_b   1.000
_cell.length_c   1.000
_cell.angle_alpha   90.00
_cell.angle_beta   90.00
_cell.angle_gamma   90.00
#
_symmetry.space_group_name_H-M   'P 1'
#
loop_
_entity.id
_entity.type
_entity.pdbx_description
1 polymer ?
#
loop_
_entity_poly.entity_id
_entity_poly.type
_entity_poly.pdbx_seq_one_letter_code
_entity_poly.pdbx_strand_id
1 'polypeptide(L)'
;VLYTIRSERLLVEQLDYNLLFRWFVGLSADARIWDHSTFSQNRDRLFTEDVARAFFIRVRSLAEWGKLTSDEHFSVDGTLIDAWASHKSF
;
A
#
# COMPACT_ATOMS: atom_id res chain seq x y z
N VAL A 1 13.18 2.75 -0.93
CA VAL A 1 12.21 2.66 -2.04
C VAL A 1 11.91 1.20 -2.28
N LEU A 2 10.68 0.73 -2.02
CA LEU A 2 10.27 -0.64 -2.34
C LEU A 2 10.36 -0.84 -3.86
N TYR A 3 11.15 -1.84 -4.29
CA TYR A 3 11.30 -2.24 -5.70
C TYR A 3 11.66 -1.11 -6.69
N THR A 4 12.30 -0.03 -6.23
CA THR A 4 12.70 1.12 -7.09
C THR A 4 11.51 1.83 -7.78
N ILE A 5 10.27 1.62 -7.32
CA ILE A 5 9.09 2.32 -7.84
C ILE A 5 8.98 3.69 -7.17
N ARG A 6 9.16 4.75 -7.95
CA ARG A 6 9.27 6.15 -7.46
C ARG A 6 8.01 6.98 -7.65
N SER A 7 7.01 6.48 -8.37
CA SER A 7 5.74 7.18 -8.59
C SER A 7 4.63 6.20 -8.91
N GLU A 8 3.38 6.64 -8.71
CA GLU A 8 2.20 5.87 -9.10
C GLU A 8 2.14 5.64 -10.61
N ARG A 9 2.59 6.63 -11.39
CA ARG A 9 2.67 6.48 -12.84
C ARG A 9 3.60 5.34 -13.22
N LEU A 10 4.76 5.27 -12.56
CA LEU A 10 5.70 4.17 -12.76
C LEU A 10 5.14 2.84 -12.24
N LEU A 11 4.39 2.83 -11.14
CA LEU A 11 3.72 1.64 -10.64
C LEU A 11 2.74 1.09 -11.69
N VAL A 12 1.86 1.94 -12.21
CA VAL A 12 0.85 1.57 -13.21
C VAL A 12 1.52 1.16 -14.53
N GLU A 13 2.58 1.85 -14.94
CA GLU A 13 3.40 1.47 -16.10
C GLU A 13 4.04 0.08 -15.92
N GLN A 14 4.58 -0.22 -14.73
CA GLN A 14 5.14 -1.54 -14.43
C GLN A 14 4.07 -2.64 -14.45
N LEU A 15 2.81 -2.35 -14.13
CA LEU A 15 1.72 -3.33 -14.26
C LEU A 15 1.47 -3.75 -15.72
N ASP A 16 1.95 -2.98 -16.69
CA ASP A 16 1.77 -3.32 -18.11
C ASP A 16 2.64 -4.50 -18.54
N TYR A 17 3.86 -4.61 -17.99
CA TYR A 17 4.84 -5.62 -18.41
C TYR A 17 5.36 -6.52 -17.29
N ASN A 18 5.25 -6.12 -16.02
CA ASN A 18 5.79 -6.88 -14.90
C ASN A 18 4.74 -7.88 -14.38
N LEU A 19 4.84 -9.13 -14.83
CA LEU A 19 3.92 -10.21 -14.44
C LEU A 19 3.85 -10.44 -12.92
N LEU A 20 4.96 -10.24 -12.19
CA LEU A 20 4.98 -10.37 -10.73
C LEU A 20 4.08 -9.32 -10.08
N PHE A 21 4.14 -8.07 -10.57
CA PHE A 21 3.32 -7.00 -10.02
C PHE A 21 1.84 -7.19 -10.39
N ARG A 22 1.56 -7.65 -11.60
CA ARG A 22 0.18 -8.02 -12.01
C ARG A 22 -0.42 -9.07 -11.09
N TRP A 23 0.32 -10.15 -10.84
CA TRP A 23 -0.10 -11.21 -9.92
C TRP A 23 -0.36 -10.66 -8.51
N PHE A 24 0.55 -9.82 -8.00
CA PHE A 24 0.43 -9.25 -6.66
C PHE A 24 -0.85 -8.42 -6.48
N VAL A 25 -1.24 -7.65 -7.50
CA VAL A 25 -2.48 -6.85 -7.47
C VAL A 25 -3.72 -7.59 -7.97
N GLY A 26 -3.61 -8.89 -8.27
CA GLY A 26 -4.73 -9.72 -8.71
C GLY A 26 -5.18 -9.49 -10.16
N LEU A 27 -4.34 -8.89 -11.01
CA LEU A 27 -4.61 -8.79 -12.45
C LEU A 27 -4.16 -10.07 -13.16
N SER A 28 -5.03 -10.62 -14.03
CA SER A 28 -4.64 -11.69 -14.96
C SER A 28 -3.61 -11.18 -15.97
N ALA A 29 -2.92 -12.06 -16.68
CA ALA A 29 -1.89 -11.66 -17.65
C ALA A 29 -2.45 -10.80 -18.81
N ASP A 30 -3.71 -11.02 -19.18
CA ASP A 30 -4.41 -10.40 -20.32
C ASP A 30 -5.33 -9.22 -19.94
N ALA A 31 -5.55 -8.98 -18.64
CA ALA A 31 -6.41 -7.90 -18.19
C ALA A 31 -5.89 -6.52 -18.65
N ARG A 32 -6.81 -5.60 -18.94
CA ARG A 32 -6.43 -4.20 -19.20
C ARG A 32 -5.88 -3.56 -17.93
N ILE A 33 -4.75 -2.84 -18.04
CA ILE A 33 -4.21 -2.07 -16.92
C ILE A 33 -5.10 -0.87 -16.57
N TRP A 34 -4.97 -0.38 -15.34
CA TRP A 34 -5.66 0.81 -14.88
C TRP A 34 -5.09 2.07 -15.53
N ASP A 35 -5.93 3.10 -15.65
CA ASP A 35 -5.42 4.43 -15.95
C ASP A 35 -4.78 5.03 -14.68
N HIS A 36 -3.60 5.62 -14.84
CA HIS A 36 -2.84 6.20 -13.73
C HIS A 36 -3.62 7.28 -12.97
N SER A 37 -4.32 8.17 -13.68
CA SER A 37 -5.05 9.27 -13.02
C SER A 37 -6.24 8.74 -12.21
N THR A 38 -6.90 7.69 -12.72
CA THR A 38 -7.97 7.00 -12.02
C THR A 38 -7.44 6.29 -10.76
N PHE A 39 -6.28 5.65 -10.86
CA PHE A 39 -5.63 5.00 -9.72
C PHE A 39 -5.31 6.02 -8.61
N SER A 40 -4.65 7.13 -8.94
CA SER A 40 -4.31 8.18 -7.97
C SER A 40 -5.55 8.76 -7.28
N GLN A 41 -6.60 9.09 -8.04
CA GLN A 41 -7.84 9.63 -7.47
C GLN A 41 -8.55 8.63 -6.54
N ASN A 42 -8.61 7.35 -6.93
CA ASN A 42 -9.22 6.32 -6.09
C ASN A 42 -8.42 6.07 -4.81
N ARG A 43 -7.09 6.08 -4.91
CA ARG A 43 -6.20 5.99 -3.75
C ARG A 43 -6.46 7.14 -2.79
N ASP A 44 -6.47 8.37 -3.29
CA ASP A 44 -6.69 9.54 -2.44
C ASP A 44 -8.05 9.48 -1.74
N ARG A 45 -9.11 9.05 -2.43
CA ARG A 45 -10.43 8.82 -1.81
C ARG A 45 -10.38 7.74 -0.73
N LEU A 46 -9.76 6.60 -1.04
CA LEU A 46 -9.65 5.47 -0.09
C LEU A 46 -8.97 5.87 1.21
N PHE A 47 -7.95 6.73 1.16
CA PHE A 47 -7.23 7.21 2.35
C PHE A 47 -7.82 8.47 2.99
N THR A 48 -8.57 9.27 2.24
CA THR A 48 -9.29 10.43 2.80
C THR A 48 -10.56 10.00 3.52
N GLU A 49 -11.18 8.93 3.07
CA GLU A 49 -12.35 8.36 3.74
C GLU A 49 -11.94 7.58 5.00
N ASP A 50 -12.84 7.56 6.00
CA ASP A 50 -12.68 6.77 7.24
C ASP A 50 -12.53 5.25 6.99
N VAL A 51 -12.68 4.82 5.74
CA VAL A 51 -12.51 3.44 5.26
C VAL A 51 -11.12 2.91 5.57
N ALA A 52 -10.04 3.67 5.33
CA ALA A 52 -8.69 3.21 5.63
C ALA A 52 -8.51 2.91 7.14
N ARG A 53 -9.05 3.78 7.99
CA ARG A 53 -9.07 3.59 9.45
C ARG A 53 -9.88 2.36 9.84
N ALA A 54 -11.09 2.23 9.31
CA ALA A 54 -11.99 1.11 9.60
C ALA A 54 -11.37 -0.23 9.16
N PHE A 55 -10.76 -0.26 7.97
CA PHE A 55 -10.05 -1.42 7.45
C PHE A 55 -8.90 -1.83 8.38
N PHE A 56 -8.04 -0.88 8.76
CA PHE A 56 -6.91 -1.15 9.64
C PHE A 56 -7.36 -1.69 11.01
N ILE A 57 -8.39 -1.07 11.61
CA ILE A 57 -8.99 -1.55 12.86
C ILE A 57 -9.45 -3.00 12.70
N ARG A 58 -10.13 -3.33 11.59
CA ARG A 58 -10.64 -4.68 11.36
C ARG A 58 -9.53 -5.70 11.17
N VAL A 59 -8.49 -5.37 10.40
CA VAL A 59 -7.31 -6.22 10.20
C VAL A 59 -6.61 -6.47 11.54
N ARG A 60 -6.41 -5.43 12.35
CA ARG A 60 -5.86 -5.56 13.71
C ARG A 60 -6.69 -6.51 14.56
N SER A 61 -8.02 -6.33 14.61
CA SER A 61 -8.89 -7.22 15.40
C SER A 61 -8.83 -8.68 14.94
N LEU A 62 -8.68 -8.92 13.63
CA LEU A 62 -8.47 -10.29 13.11
C LEU A 62 -7.13 -10.88 13.54
N ALA A 63 -6.06 -10.07 13.53
CA ALA A 63 -4.75 -10.49 14.00
C ALA A 63 -4.75 -10.78 15.51
N GLU A 64 -5.40 -9.93 16.32
CA GLU A 64 -5.60 -10.16 17.76
C GLU A 64 -6.35 -11.46 18.02
N TRP A 65 -7.45 -11.68 17.30
CA TRP A 65 -8.22 -12.94 17.39
C TRP A 65 -7.37 -14.17 17.02
N GLY A 66 -6.52 -14.03 15.99
CA GLY A 66 -5.57 -15.05 15.58
C GLY A 66 -4.37 -15.22 16.52
N LYS A 67 -4.26 -14.44 17.60
CA LYS A 67 -3.08 -14.36 18.47
C LYS A 67 -1.77 -14.08 17.70
N LEU A 68 -1.88 -13.26 16.65
CA LEU A 68 -0.75 -12.83 15.81
C LEU A 68 -0.18 -11.47 16.24
N THR A 69 -0.71 -10.89 17.31
CA THR A 69 -0.23 -9.65 17.92
C THR A 69 0.54 -9.97 19.19
N SER A 70 1.63 -9.26 19.44
CA SER A 70 2.36 -9.29 20.70
C SER A 70 2.13 -7.98 21.44
N ASP A 71 1.96 -8.06 22.76
CA ASP A 71 1.91 -6.91 23.66
C ASP A 71 3.31 -6.51 24.16
N GLU A 72 4.36 -7.23 23.73
CA GLU A 72 5.74 -6.83 23.99
C GLU A 72 6.01 -5.48 23.31
N HIS A 73 6.46 -4.51 24.11
CA HIS A 73 6.90 -3.20 23.60
C HIS A 73 8.14 -3.39 22.73
N PHE A 74 7.94 -3.50 21.42
CA PHE A 74 9.02 -3.47 20.45
C PHE A 74 9.25 -2.03 19.98
N SER A 75 10.23 -1.37 20.58
CA SER A 75 10.74 -0.09 20.09
C SER A 75 11.66 -0.37 18.90
N VAL A 76 11.12 -0.28 17.67
CA VAL A 76 11.98 -0.07 16.51
C VAL A 76 12.45 1.38 16.58
N ASP A 77 13.76 1.58 16.60
CA ASP A 77 14.40 2.88 16.49
C ASP A 77 13.66 3.70 15.40
N GLY A 78 13.08 4.84 15.80
CA GLY A 78 11.96 5.51 15.12
C GLY A 78 12.24 6.00 13.69
N THR A 79 13.45 5.78 13.19
CA THR A 79 13.94 6.17 11.86
C THR A 79 13.37 5.32 10.71
N LEU A 80 12.79 4.14 10.96
CA LEU A 80 12.19 3.34 9.88
C LEU A 80 10.75 3.75 9.52
N ILE A 81 10.04 4.45 10.43
CA ILE A 81 8.69 5.00 10.17
C ILE A 81 8.76 6.45 9.64
N ASP A 82 9.96 6.98 9.36
CA ASP A 82 10.12 8.20 8.55
C ASP A 82 9.99 7.94 7.04
N ALA A 83 9.76 6.69 6.62
CA ALA A 83 9.44 6.38 5.24
C ALA A 83 7.99 6.76 4.93
N TRP A 84 7.81 7.93 4.31
CA TRP A 84 6.66 8.33 3.48
C TRP A 84 5.40 8.89 4.16
N ALA A 85 5.52 9.44 5.38
CA ALA A 85 4.49 10.34 5.95
C ALA A 85 4.95 11.80 6.07
N SER A 86 6.21 12.12 5.75
CA SER A 86 6.74 13.48 5.86
C SER A 86 6.51 14.27 4.57
N HIS A 87 5.79 15.38 4.66
CA HIS A 87 5.63 16.39 3.60
C HIS A 87 6.93 17.13 3.23
N LYS A 88 8.08 16.76 3.79
CA LYS A 88 9.39 17.41 3.57
C LYS A 88 10.42 16.47 2.94
N SER A 89 10.02 15.71 1.93
CA SER A 89 10.96 14.90 1.15
C SER A 89 10.73 15.13 -0.35
N PHE A 90 11.14 16.32 -0.80
CA PHE A 90 11.48 16.59 -2.21
C PHE A 90 12.99 16.65 -2.33
#